data_AF-A0A5E4J6H0-F1
#
_entry.id   AF-A0A5E4J6H0-F1
#
_cell.length_a   1.000
_cell.length_b   1.000
_cell.length_c   1.000
_cell.angle_alpha   90.00
_cell.angle_beta   90.00
_cell.angle_gamma   90.00
#
_symmetry.space_group_name_H-M   'P 1'
#
loop_
_entity.id
_entity.type
_entity.pdbx_description
1 polymer ?
#
loop_
_entity_poly.entity_id
_entity_poly.type
_entity_poly.pdbx_seq_one_letter_code
_entity_poly.pdbx_strand_id
1 'polypeptide(L)'
;MGTHTAAILAELRALTEVAQSRLTQIHGAREDTIQADFRRQIGYERTKRMNRRWFETSEKRSYSEIESFDSDDFLLDIKHMLQKLQAAGFDRVIVVDLTREEIGIPVVRVIVPGLEISAVDPERVGRRCRNARHRRLPRAKPLSG
;
A
#
# COMPACT_ATOMS: atom_id res chain seq x y z
N MET A 1 -4.42 0.66 4.49
CA MET A 1 -4.54 0.00 3.18
C MET A 1 -4.71 -1.50 3.38
N GLY A 2 -5.83 -2.05 2.93
CA GLY A 2 -6.04 -3.49 2.90
C GLY A 2 -5.62 -4.11 1.57
N THR A 3 -5.13 -5.34 1.60
CA THR A 3 -4.88 -6.17 0.40
C THR A 3 -5.24 -7.62 0.70
N HIS A 4 -5.85 -8.28 -0.28
CA HIS A 4 -6.15 -9.71 -0.30
C HIS A 4 -6.49 -10.12 -1.74
N THR A 5 -6.42 -11.41 -2.03
CA THR A 5 -7.03 -12.03 -3.22
C THR A 5 -8.55 -11.85 -3.27
N ALA A 6 -9.20 -11.86 -2.10
CA ALA A 6 -10.63 -11.66 -1.92
C ALA A 6 -10.96 -10.17 -1.78
N ALA A 7 -11.79 -9.62 -2.66
CA ALA A 7 -12.13 -8.20 -2.65
C ALA A 7 -12.72 -7.76 -1.29
N ILE A 8 -13.56 -8.60 -0.69
CA ILE A 8 -14.24 -8.30 0.58
C ILE A 8 -13.25 -8.22 1.75
N LEU A 9 -12.26 -9.10 1.76
CA LEU A 9 -11.23 -9.09 2.81
C LEU A 9 -10.27 -7.91 2.64
N ALA A 10 -9.98 -7.51 1.39
CA ALA A 10 -9.20 -6.31 1.13
C ALA A 10 -9.92 -5.05 1.62
N GLU A 11 -11.23 -4.93 1.37
CA GLU A 11 -12.06 -3.82 1.88
C GLU A 11 -12.12 -3.80 3.41
N LEU A 12 -12.43 -4.93 4.04
CA LEU A 12 -12.49 -5.04 5.50
C LEU A 12 -11.16 -4.63 6.15
N ARG A 13 -10.03 -5.09 5.60
CA ARG A 13 -8.69 -4.69 6.06
C ARG A 13 -8.44 -3.20 5.89
N ALA A 14 -8.91 -2.59 4.80
CA ALA A 14 -8.76 -1.16 4.58
C ALA A 14 -9.52 -0.34 5.63
N LEU A 15 -10.76 -0.72 5.93
CA LEU A 15 -11.61 -0.06 6.94
C LEU A 15 -11.05 -0.25 8.35
N THR A 16 -10.62 -1.46 8.71
CA THR A 16 -10.05 -1.74 10.03
C THR A 16 -8.71 -1.05 10.25
N GLU A 17 -7.88 -0.89 9.21
CA GLU A 17 -6.65 -0.10 9.32
C GLU A 17 -6.94 1.39 9.52
N VAL A 18 -8.00 1.93 8.91
CA VAL A 18 -8.44 3.31 9.20
C VAL A 18 -8.82 3.46 10.67
N ALA A 19 -9.59 2.51 11.22
CA ALA A 19 -9.95 2.50 12.63
C ALA A 19 -8.71 2.41 13.53
N GLN A 20 -7.79 1.48 13.25
CA GLN A 20 -6.53 1.33 13.97
C GLN A 20 -5.69 2.62 13.91
N SER A 21 -5.53 3.21 12.72
CA SER A 21 -4.75 4.45 12.55
C SER A 21 -5.35 5.61 13.35
N ARG A 22 -6.67 5.71 13.43
CA ARG A 22 -7.35 6.76 14.21
C ARG A 22 -7.18 6.51 15.71
N LEU A 23 -7.33 5.27 16.16
CA LEU A 23 -7.15 4.92 17.57
C LEU A 23 -5.71 5.22 18.04
N THR A 24 -4.70 4.83 17.26
CA THR A 24 -3.30 5.12 17.59
C THR A 24 -3.01 6.62 17.66
N GLN A 25 -3.65 7.43 16.81
CA GLN A 25 -3.51 8.90 16.85
C GLN A 25 -4.14 9.50 18.11
N ILE A 26 -5.34 9.04 18.50
CA ILE A 26 -6.06 9.56 19.67
C ILE A 26 -5.37 9.15 20.97
N HIS A 27 -4.84 7.92 21.02
CA HIS A 27 -4.22 7.36 22.22
C HIS A 27 -2.84 7.96 22.53
N GLY A 28 -2.32 8.89 21.73
CA GLY A 28 -1.01 9.50 21.99
C GLY A 28 0.20 8.62 21.66
N ALA A 29 0.02 7.33 21.39
CA ALA A 29 1.10 6.37 21.13
C ALA A 29 1.95 6.66 19.88
N ARG A 30 1.57 7.67 19.07
CA ARG A 30 2.34 8.19 17.93
C ARG A 30 2.54 9.73 17.96
N GLU A 31 2.22 10.38 19.08
CA GLU A 31 2.33 11.84 19.20
C GLU A 31 3.77 12.36 19.21
N ASP A 32 4.77 11.50 19.46
CA ASP A 32 6.20 11.85 19.34
C ASP A 32 6.70 11.90 17.87
N THR A 33 5.81 12.11 16.90
CA THR A 33 6.20 12.20 15.50
C THR A 33 6.08 13.65 15.02
N ILE A 34 7.21 14.22 14.58
CA ILE A 34 7.34 15.54 13.94
C ILE A 34 6.22 15.80 12.89
N GLN A 35 5.68 14.75 12.26
CA GLN A 35 4.57 14.84 11.32
C GLN A 35 3.22 15.22 11.94
N ALA A 36 2.91 14.79 13.17
CA ALA A 36 1.63 15.08 13.82
C ALA A 36 1.54 16.57 14.18
N ASP A 37 2.61 17.12 14.74
CA ASP A 37 2.73 18.55 15.05
C ASP A 37 2.73 19.40 13.78
N PHE A 38 3.46 18.97 12.75
CA PHE A 38 3.44 19.63 11.45
C PHE A 38 2.02 19.68 10.85
N ARG A 39 1.25 18.58 10.94
CA ARG A 39 -0.15 18.53 10.45
C ARG A 39 -1.09 19.43 11.25
N ARG A 40 -0.91 19.52 12.58
CA ARG A 40 -1.66 20.45 13.44
C ARG A 40 -1.39 21.90 13.03
N GLN A 41 -0.13 22.25 12.75
CA GLN A 41 0.26 23.61 12.35
C GLN A 41 -0.26 24.02 10.96
N ILE A 42 -0.26 23.12 9.97
CA ILE A 42 -0.70 23.46 8.60
C ILE A 42 -2.22 23.50 8.42
N GLY A 43 -2.98 22.90 9.35
CA GLY A 43 -4.44 22.89 9.34
C GLY A 43 -5.09 21.89 8.35
N TYR A 44 -6.40 21.69 8.50
CA TYR A 44 -7.18 20.69 7.76
C TYR A 44 -7.17 20.93 6.24
N GLU A 45 -7.53 22.14 5.80
CA GLU A 45 -7.66 22.46 4.38
C GLU A 45 -6.34 22.32 3.62
N ARG A 46 -5.21 22.73 4.23
CA ARG A 46 -3.89 22.58 3.61
C ARG A 46 -3.49 21.10 3.53
N THR A 47 -3.77 20.32 4.57
CA THR A 47 -3.53 18.87 4.57
C THR A 47 -4.34 18.17 3.47
N LYS A 48 -5.62 18.56 3.29
CA LYS A 48 -6.48 18.05 2.22
C LYS A 48 -5.96 18.43 0.84
N ARG A 49 -5.51 19.68 0.65
CA ARG A 49 -4.89 20.17 -0.61
C ARG A 49 -3.56 19.47 -0.92
N MET A 50 -2.73 19.17 0.06
CA MET A 50 -1.48 18.41 -0.14
C MET A 50 -1.77 16.96 -0.56
N ASN A 51 -2.85 16.38 -0.03
CA ASN A 51 -3.28 15.01 -0.30
C ASN A 51 -4.39 14.92 -1.34
N ARG A 52 -4.52 15.94 -2.20
CA ARG A 52 -5.66 16.14 -3.10
C ARG A 52 -6.01 14.91 -3.94
N ARG A 53 -5.00 14.13 -4.37
CA ARG A 53 -5.18 12.89 -5.14
C ARG A 53 -6.03 11.82 -4.45
N TRP A 54 -6.10 11.82 -3.12
CA TRP A 54 -6.90 10.89 -2.33
C TRP A 54 -8.33 11.39 -2.08
N PHE A 55 -8.59 12.68 -2.32
CA PHE A 55 -9.88 13.33 -2.06
C PHE A 55 -10.60 13.79 -3.34
N GLU A 56 -9.87 13.92 -4.46
CA GLU A 56 -10.45 14.16 -5.78
C GLU A 56 -11.29 12.97 -6.23
N THR A 57 -12.43 13.27 -6.87
CA THR A 57 -13.30 12.25 -7.46
C THR A 57 -12.52 11.46 -8.51
N SER A 58 -12.32 10.17 -8.27
CA SER A 58 -11.85 9.22 -9.27
C SER A 58 -13.03 8.63 -10.05
N GLU A 59 -12.72 7.90 -11.12
CA GLU A 59 -13.68 6.98 -11.73
C GLU A 59 -14.33 6.11 -10.64
N LYS A 60 -15.65 5.99 -10.69
CA LYS A 60 -16.42 5.10 -9.82
C LYS A 60 -16.66 3.81 -10.59
N ARG A 61 -16.50 2.68 -9.92
CA ARG A 61 -16.82 1.35 -10.44
C ARG A 61 -17.74 0.62 -9.49
N SER A 62 -18.54 -0.30 -10.00
CA SER A 62 -19.35 -1.16 -9.15
C SER A 62 -18.43 -2.11 -8.38
N TYR A 63 -18.78 -2.40 -7.13
CA TYR A 63 -18.04 -3.39 -6.33
C TYR A 63 -18.01 -4.76 -7.01
N SER A 64 -19.10 -5.13 -7.70
CA SER A 64 -19.23 -6.37 -8.45
C SER A 64 -18.26 -6.50 -9.64
N GLU A 65 -17.62 -5.41 -10.07
CA GLU A 65 -16.67 -5.39 -11.18
C GLU A 65 -15.21 -5.62 -10.71
N ILE A 66 -14.99 -5.70 -9.40
CA ILE A 66 -13.67 -5.94 -8.83
C ILE A 66 -13.33 -7.43 -8.95
N GLU A 67 -12.18 -7.73 -9.59
CA GLU A 67 -11.66 -9.10 -9.65
C GLU A 67 -11.40 -9.61 -8.22
N SER A 68 -12.01 -10.75 -7.89
CA SER A 68 -11.86 -11.43 -6.60
C SER A 68 -11.45 -12.88 -6.85
N PHE A 69 -10.54 -13.38 -6.03
CA PHE A 69 -10.19 -14.79 -5.95
C PHE A 69 -10.37 -15.22 -4.49
N ASP A 70 -11.38 -16.04 -4.26
CA ASP A 70 -11.78 -16.52 -2.94
C ASP A 70 -11.46 -18.01 -2.83
N SER A 71 -10.65 -18.38 -1.83
CA SER A 71 -10.28 -19.76 -1.52
C SER A 71 -10.21 -19.95 -0.01
N ASP A 72 -10.50 -21.16 0.45
CA ASP A 72 -10.29 -21.64 1.82
C ASP A 72 -8.98 -22.45 1.99
N ASP A 73 -8.13 -22.49 0.95
CA ASP A 73 -6.85 -23.20 0.93
C ASP A 73 -5.67 -22.22 0.77
N PHE A 74 -4.86 -22.11 1.83
CA PHE A 74 -3.66 -21.28 1.85
C PHE A 74 -2.66 -21.63 0.73
N LEU A 75 -2.50 -22.92 0.39
CA LEU A 75 -1.56 -23.33 -0.65
C LEU A 75 -2.04 -22.86 -2.02
N LEU A 76 -3.36 -22.88 -2.25
CA LEU A 76 -3.95 -22.40 -3.49
C LEU A 76 -3.79 -20.87 -3.62
N ASP A 77 -4.04 -20.12 -2.54
CA ASP A 77 -3.82 -18.67 -2.50
C ASP A 77 -2.35 -18.30 -2.78
N ILE A 78 -1.40 -19.01 -2.16
CA ILE A 78 0.03 -18.78 -2.38
C ILE A 78 0.39 -19.04 -3.85
N LYS A 79 -0.07 -20.16 -4.43
CA LYS A 79 0.17 -20.48 -5.85
C LYS A 79 -0.43 -19.44 -6.78
N HIS A 80 -1.65 -18.98 -6.51
CA HIS A 80 -2.30 -17.91 -7.27
C HIS A 80 -1.48 -16.62 -7.24
N MET A 81 -1.00 -16.21 -6.07
CA MET A 81 -0.16 -15.02 -5.92
C MET A 81 1.19 -15.15 -6.63
N LEU A 82 1.84 -16.31 -6.56
CA LEU A 82 3.10 -16.57 -7.29
C LEU A 82 2.90 -16.48 -8.81
N GLN A 83 1.80 -17.01 -9.34
CA GLN A 83 1.47 -16.91 -10.77
C GLN A 83 1.24 -15.44 -11.19
N LYS A 84 0.50 -14.66 -10.40
CA LYS A 84 0.29 -13.23 -10.67
C LYS A 84 1.59 -12.44 -10.63
N LEU A 85 2.50 -12.75 -9.70
CA LEU A 85 3.84 -12.14 -9.64
C LEU A 85 4.68 -12.51 -10.87
N GLN A 86 4.71 -13.78 -11.24
CA GLN A 86 5.45 -14.23 -12.43
C GLN A 86 4.92 -13.55 -13.70
N ALA A 87 3.59 -13.50 -13.88
CA ALA A 87 2.95 -12.82 -15.01
C ALA A 87 3.25 -11.31 -15.06
N ALA A 88 3.51 -10.69 -13.90
CA ALA A 88 3.91 -9.28 -13.79
C ALA A 88 5.43 -9.06 -13.96
N GLY A 89 6.21 -10.10 -14.29
CA GLY A 89 7.65 -10.04 -14.54
C GLY A 89 8.51 -10.10 -13.27
N PHE A 90 8.00 -10.70 -12.18
CA PHE A 90 8.78 -10.98 -10.99
C PHE A 90 9.13 -12.46 -10.90
N ASP A 91 10.37 -12.78 -11.26
CA ASP A 91 10.80 -14.18 -11.41
C ASP A 91 11.24 -14.82 -10.08
N ARG A 92 11.27 -14.06 -8.99
CA ARG A 92 11.80 -14.52 -7.70
C ARG A 92 10.95 -14.04 -6.53
N VAL A 93 10.61 -14.99 -5.66
CA VAL A 93 10.08 -14.76 -4.31
C VAL A 93 10.97 -15.52 -3.35
N ILE A 94 11.59 -14.79 -2.42
CA ILE A 94 12.52 -15.33 -1.43
C ILE A 94 11.81 -15.32 -0.09
N VAL A 95 11.79 -16.45 0.60
CA VAL A 95 11.22 -16.59 1.94
C VAL A 95 12.35 -16.95 2.88
N VAL A 96 12.52 -16.16 3.94
CA VAL A 96 13.49 -16.42 5.01
C VAL A 96 12.71 -16.77 6.26
N ASP A 97 13.01 -17.93 6.84
CA ASP A 97 12.48 -18.34 8.13
C ASP A 97 13.18 -17.57 9.25
N LEU A 98 12.39 -16.93 10.10
CA LEU A 98 12.81 -16.16 11.26
C LEU A 98 12.21 -16.72 12.56
N THR A 99 11.71 -17.96 12.50
CA THR A 99 11.16 -18.65 13.65
C THR A 99 12.21 -18.77 14.74
N ARG A 100 11.83 -18.36 15.95
CA ARG A 100 12.63 -18.52 17.15
C ARG A 100 12.11 -19.74 17.89
N GLU A 101 12.95 -20.77 18.01
CA GLU A 101 12.56 -22.06 18.60
C GLU A 101 12.01 -21.89 20.02
N GLU A 102 12.58 -20.97 20.79
CA GLU A 102 12.15 -20.68 22.16
C GLU A 102 10.74 -20.07 22.26
N ILE A 103 10.24 -19.46 21.18
CA ILE A 103 8.90 -18.86 21.10
C ILE A 103 7.91 -19.84 20.46
N GLY A 104 8.36 -20.66 19.50
CA GLY A 104 7.53 -21.64 18.80
C GLY A 104 6.48 -21.04 17.85
N ILE A 105 6.58 -19.75 17.52
CA ILE A 105 5.66 -19.06 16.59
C ILE A 105 6.33 -18.90 15.22
N PRO A 106 5.74 -19.42 14.12
CA PRO A 106 6.29 -19.25 12.78
C PRO A 106 6.35 -17.79 12.35
N VAL A 107 7.54 -17.32 11.96
CA VAL A 107 7.74 -15.96 11.45
C VAL A 107 8.56 -16.04 10.17
N VAL A 108 8.11 -15.35 9.12
CA VAL A 108 8.84 -15.31 7.84
C VAL A 108 9.07 -13.89 7.36
N ARG A 109 10.19 -13.68 6.66
CA ARG A 109 10.43 -12.50 5.84
C ARG A 109 10.31 -12.89 4.37
N VAL A 110 9.31 -12.32 3.71
CA VAL A 110 9.12 -12.47 2.26
C VAL A 110 9.77 -11.28 1.54
N ILE A 111 10.59 -11.58 0.53
CA ILE A 111 11.30 -10.61 -0.29
C ILE A 111 11.00 -10.91 -1.76
N VAL A 112 10.39 -9.95 -2.45
CA VAL A 112 10.14 -10.03 -3.91
C VAL A 112 10.97 -8.92 -4.59
N PRO A 113 12.15 -9.24 -5.13
CA PRO A 113 12.99 -8.25 -5.79
C PRO A 113 12.24 -7.52 -6.91
N GLY A 114 12.32 -6.19 -6.88
CA GLY A 114 11.66 -5.32 -7.87
C GLY A 114 10.32 -4.75 -7.42
N LEU A 115 9.68 -5.28 -6.37
CA LEU A 115 8.54 -4.60 -5.73
C LEU A 115 8.98 -3.26 -5.15
N GLU A 116 8.11 -2.26 -5.26
CA GLU A 116 8.39 -0.89 -4.85
C GLU A 116 8.13 -0.72 -3.35
N ILE A 117 9.00 0.00 -2.66
CA ILE A 117 8.88 0.29 -1.22
C ILE A 117 8.93 1.80 -0.93
N SER A 118 8.88 2.63 -1.98
CA SER A 118 9.07 4.08 -1.88
C SER A 118 8.04 4.81 -1.01
N ALA A 119 6.91 4.17 -0.71
CA ALA A 119 5.91 4.69 0.23
C ALA A 119 6.36 4.60 1.70
N VAL A 120 7.26 3.66 2.01
CA VAL A 120 7.85 3.48 3.35
C VAL A 120 9.20 4.17 3.43
N ASP A 121 10.02 4.03 2.38
CA ASP A 121 11.36 4.61 2.30
C ASP A 121 11.54 5.37 0.98
N PRO A 122 11.42 6.71 0.98
CA PRO A 122 11.48 7.53 -0.23
C PRO A 122 12.79 7.44 -1.02
N GLU A 123 13.90 7.03 -0.39
CA GLU A 123 15.19 6.86 -1.07
C GLU A 123 15.22 5.57 -1.91
N ARG A 124 14.40 4.59 -1.53
CA ARG A 124 14.31 3.28 -2.18
C ARG A 124 13.29 3.27 -3.31
N VAL A 125 13.57 4.03 -4.35
CA VAL A 125 12.79 4.03 -5.60
C VAL A 125 13.33 2.96 -6.55
N GLY A 126 12.46 2.07 -7.03
CA GLY A 126 12.80 1.05 -8.02
C GLY A 126 12.82 1.59 -9.45
N ARG A 127 13.32 0.77 -10.38
CA ARG A 127 13.36 1.11 -11.81
C ARG A 127 11.96 1.32 -12.40
N ARG A 128 10.95 0.60 -11.90
CA ARG A 128 9.58 0.68 -12.43
C ARG A 128 8.92 2.01 -12.09
N CYS A 129 9.04 2.46 -10.84
CA CYS A 129 8.64 3.81 -10.45
C CYS A 129 9.40 4.90 -11.23
N ARG A 130 10.71 4.77 -11.41
CA ARG A 130 11.50 5.73 -12.22
C ARG A 130 10.97 5.80 -13.66
N ASN A 131 10.82 4.66 -14.32
CA ASN A 131 10.34 4.59 -15.70
C ASN A 131 8.91 5.12 -15.86
N ALA A 132 8.02 4.83 -14.90
CA ALA A 132 6.65 5.36 -14.90
C ALA A 132 6.63 6.89 -14.70
N ARG A 133 7.57 7.46 -13.93
CA ARG A 133 7.72 8.91 -13.81
C ARG A 133 8.23 9.55 -15.10
N HIS A 134 9.17 8.91 -15.80
CA HIS A 134 9.69 9.40 -17.09
C HIS A 134 8.64 9.36 -18.22
N ARG A 135 7.65 8.46 -18.15
CA ARG A 135 6.53 8.38 -19.12
C ARG A 135 5.42 9.39 -18.89
N ARG A 136 5.45 10.20 -17.83
CA ARG A 136 4.51 11.33 -17.69
C ARG A 136 4.98 12.48 -18.59
N LEU A 137 4.33 12.61 -19.76
CA LEU A 137 4.44 13.74 -20.68
C LEU A 137 4.43 15.10 -19.95
N PRO A 138 5.10 16.14 -20.49
CA PRO A 138 5.30 17.41 -19.81
C PRO A 138 3.96 18.01 -19.35
N ARG A 139 3.95 18.53 -18.13
CA ARG A 139 2.82 19.30 -17.57
C ARG A 139 2.37 20.32 -18.62
N ALA A 140 1.09 20.29 -18.99
CA ALA A 140 0.49 21.34 -19.82
C ALA A 140 0.85 22.70 -19.20
N LYS A 141 1.40 23.61 -20.02
CA LYS A 141 1.64 25.00 -19.61
C LYS A 141 0.31 25.60 -19.12
N PRO A 142 0.31 26.41 -18.05
CA PRO A 142 -0.86 27.20 -17.70
C PRO A 142 -1.19 28.09 -18.91
N LEU A 143 -2.48 28.16 -19.27
CA LEU A 143 -2.97 29.13 -20.24
C LEU A 143 -2.74 30.52 -19.65
N SER A 144 -1.88 31.30 -20.30
CA SER A 144 -1.74 32.73 -20.06
C SER A 144 -3.01 33.41 -20.58
N GLY A 145 -3.79 34.00 -19.68
CA GLY A 145 -4.87 34.93 -19.97
C GLY A 145 -4.71 36.13 -19.06
#